data_AF-B8YIB3-F1
#
_entry.id   AF-B8YIB3-F1
#
_cell.length_a   1.000
_cell.length_b   1.000
_cell.length_c   1.000
_cell.angle_alpha   90.00
_cell.angle_beta   90.00
_cell.angle_gamma   90.00
#
_symmetry.space_group_name_H-M   'P 1'
#
loop_
_entity.id
_entity.type
_entity.pdbx_description
1 polymer ?
#
loop_
_entity_poly.entity_id
_entity_poly.type
_entity_poly.pdbx_seq_one_letter_code
_entity_poly.pdbx_strand_id
1 'polypeptide(L)'
;AEFILLGAHTVQVCTGVMMHGYGLVKKLCSELQDFMRMHNFSSIEDFRGASLQYFTTHTELVRMQQEAIEQRKALRKGLSSDKDWTGDGFVQESESMVSN
;
A
#
# COMPACT_ATOMS: atom_id res chain seq x y z
N ALA A 1 13.49 4.13 8.67
CA ALA A 1 12.96 2.90 9.30
C ALA A 1 12.81 1.72 8.32
N GLU A 2 12.83 1.94 7.00
CA GLU A 2 12.54 0.95 5.95
C GLU A 2 13.26 -0.40 6.10
N PHE A 3 14.59 -0.39 6.31
CA PHE A 3 15.34 -1.64 6.46
C PHE A 3 14.87 -2.50 7.64
N ILE A 4 14.46 -1.87 8.74
CA ILE A 4 13.94 -2.57 9.92
C ILE A 4 12.53 -3.12 9.64
N LEU A 5 11.68 -2.35 8.95
CA LEU A 5 10.37 -2.81 8.47
C LEU A 5 10.47 -4.04 7.55
N LEU A 6 11.58 -4.17 6.82
CA LEU A 6 11.91 -5.34 6.01
C LEU A 6 12.62 -6.47 6.79
N GLY A 7 12.84 -6.31 8.10
CA GLY A 7 13.36 -7.36 8.99
C GLY A 7 14.80 -7.18 9.47
N ALA A 8 15.48 -6.08 9.13
CA ALA A 8 16.87 -5.86 9.56
C ALA A 8 16.97 -5.63 11.07
N HIS A 9 18.01 -6.21 11.68
CA HIS A 9 18.31 -6.02 13.11
C HIS A 9 19.18 -4.80 13.38
N THR A 10 20.07 -4.49 12.45
CA THR A 10 21.01 -3.39 12.52
C THR A 10 21.13 -2.76 11.15
N VAL A 11 21.35 -1.44 11.09
CA VAL A 11 21.59 -0.71 9.84
C VAL A 11 23.01 -0.12 9.89
N GLN A 12 23.83 -0.42 8.89
CA GLN A 12 25.20 0.09 8.77
C GLN A 12 25.23 1.28 7.81
N VAL A 13 25.94 2.35 8.20
CA VAL A 13 26.02 3.59 7.42
C VAL A 13 27.48 3.95 7.18
N CYS A 14 27.89 3.98 5.92
CA CYS A 14 29.24 4.39 5.51
C CYS A 14 29.20 5.75 4.80
N THR A 15 28.62 5.80 3.59
CA THR A 15 28.56 7.01 2.75
C THR A 15 27.90 8.20 3.47
N GLY A 16 26.83 7.98 4.22
CA GLY A 16 26.16 9.05 4.96
C GLY A 16 27.08 9.73 5.99
N VAL A 17 27.88 8.95 6.71
CA VAL A 17 28.85 9.49 7.68
C VAL A 17 30.00 10.18 6.97
N MET A 18 30.46 9.67 5.82
CA MET A 18 31.50 10.32 5.02
C MET A 18 31.05 11.71 4.51
N MET A 19 29.77 11.83 4.12
CA MET A 19 29.23 13.07 3.55
C MET A 19 28.80 14.10 4.61
N HIS A 20 28.27 13.64 5.75
CA HIS A 20 27.62 14.51 6.74
C HIS A 20 28.30 14.49 8.12
N GLY A 21 29.40 13.74 8.25
CA GLY A 21 30.11 13.55 9.51
C GLY A 21 29.35 12.68 10.52
N TYR A 22 29.97 12.45 11.67
CA TYR A 22 29.40 11.62 12.74
C TYR A 22 28.12 12.20 13.37
N GLY A 23 27.88 13.51 13.24
CA GLY A 23 26.67 14.16 13.74
C GLY A 23 25.37 13.60 13.15
N LEU A 24 25.45 12.96 11.97
CA LEU A 24 24.33 12.31 11.30
C LEU A 24 23.59 11.30 12.20
N VAL A 25 24.31 10.62 13.11
CA VAL A 25 23.70 9.62 14.00
C VAL A 25 22.58 10.20 14.85
N LYS A 26 22.71 11.46 15.32
CA LYS A 26 21.69 12.11 16.14
C LYS A 26 20.40 12.33 15.36
N LYS A 27 20.54 12.75 14.09
CA LYS A 27 19.41 12.95 13.19
C LYS A 27 18.70 11.62 12.91
N LEU A 28 19.46 10.57 12.59
CA LEU A 28 18.91 9.23 12.34
C LEU A 28 18.14 8.68 13.55
N CYS A 29 18.66 8.87 14.77
CA CYS A 29 17.96 8.46 15.98
C CYS A 29 16.68 9.27 16.22
N SER A 30 16.71 10.59 16.03
CA SER A 30 15.53 11.45 16.20
C SER A 30 14.42 11.08 15.23
N GLU A 31 14.74 10.99 13.94
CA GLU A 31 13.77 10.68 12.89
C GLU A 31 13.20 9.25 13.04
N LEU A 32 14.00 8.31 13.55
CA LEU A 32 13.51 6.97 13.88
C LEU A 32 12.50 7.01 15.04
N GLN A 33 12.76 7.81 16.07
CA GLN A 33 11.83 7.98 17.19
C GLN A 33 10.55 8.72 16.77
N ASP A 34 10.65 9.71 15.88
CA ASP A 34 9.49 10.37 15.27
C ASP A 34 8.62 9.37 14.51
N PHE A 35 9.24 8.52 13.70
CA PHE A 35 8.56 7.43 13.01
C PHE A 35 7.83 6.49 14.00
N MET A 36 8.51 6.06 15.06
CA MET A 36 7.89 5.21 16.09
C MET A 36 6.68 5.88 16.75
N ARG A 37 6.78 7.18 17.08
CA ARG A 37 5.67 7.95 17.64
C ARG A 37 4.48 8.06 16.70
N MET A 38 4.71 8.36 15.42
CA MET A 38 3.65 8.49 14.42
C MET A 38 2.81 7.21 14.27
N HIS A 39 3.44 6.05 14.47
CA HIS A 39 2.81 4.74 14.32
C HIS A 39 2.48 4.06 15.66
N ASN A 40 2.65 4.75 16.79
CA ASN A 40 2.43 4.22 18.14
C ASN A 40 3.26 2.96 18.48
N PHE A 41 4.47 2.85 17.95
CA PHE A 41 5.40 1.78 18.32
C PHE A 41 6.16 2.13 19.59
N SER A 42 6.24 1.18 20.53
CA SER A 42 6.97 1.33 21.78
C SER A 42 8.39 0.75 21.69
N SER A 43 8.60 -0.22 20.81
CA SER A 43 9.87 -0.90 20.58
C SER A 43 10.17 -1.08 19.09
N ILE A 44 11.44 -1.30 18.76
CA ILE A 44 11.87 -1.70 17.41
C ILE A 44 11.25 -3.04 17.01
N GLU A 45 11.04 -3.95 17.96
CA GLU A 45 10.41 -5.25 17.70
C GLU A 45 8.97 -5.12 17.21
N ASP A 46 8.25 -4.07 17.60
CA ASP A 46 6.83 -3.92 17.29
C ASP A 46 6.57 -3.77 15.78
N PHE A 47 7.57 -3.30 15.03
CA PHE A 47 7.44 -3.05 13.59
C PHE A 47 8.49 -3.76 12.75
N ARG A 48 9.42 -4.49 13.36
CA ARG A 48 10.43 -5.25 12.62
C ARG A 48 9.73 -6.31 11.74
N GLY A 49 10.00 -6.26 10.45
CA GLY A 49 9.38 -7.18 9.49
C GLY A 49 7.89 -6.92 9.21
N ALA A 50 7.29 -5.85 9.74
CA ALA A 50 5.86 -5.56 9.55
C ALA A 50 5.48 -5.39 8.06
N SER A 51 6.44 -5.03 7.20
CA SER A 51 6.22 -4.91 5.76
C SER A 51 6.27 -6.24 5.00
N LEU A 52 6.75 -7.32 5.62
CA LEU A 52 6.92 -8.62 4.94
C LEU A 52 5.59 -9.24 4.51
N GLN A 53 4.49 -8.94 5.21
CA GLN A 53 3.15 -9.40 4.82
C GLN A 53 2.70 -8.87 3.46
N TYR A 54 3.28 -7.76 2.99
CA TYR A 54 2.98 -7.15 1.69
C TYR A 54 3.97 -7.60 0.60
N PHE A 55 5.00 -8.36 0.95
CA PHE A 55 5.98 -8.86 -0.01
C PHE A 55 5.43 -10.09 -0.73
N THR A 56 5.30 -10.00 -2.05
CA THR A 56 4.73 -11.07 -2.87
C THR A 56 5.41 -11.16 -4.24
N THR A 57 5.13 -12.24 -4.97
CA THR A 57 5.65 -12.44 -6.33
C THR A 57 4.85 -11.59 -7.32
N HIS A 58 5.46 -11.28 -8.47
CA HIS A 58 4.76 -10.56 -9.54
C HIS A 58 3.49 -11.30 -10.00
N THR A 59 3.56 -12.62 -10.15
CA THR A 59 2.41 -13.44 -10.57
C THR A 59 1.25 -13.32 -9.58
N GLU A 60 1.55 -13.37 -8.28
CA GLU A 60 0.55 -13.27 -7.23
C GLU A 60 -0.07 -11.87 -7.15
N LEU A 61 0.75 -10.82 -7.35
CA LEU A 61 0.25 -9.45 -7.43
C LEU A 61 -0.74 -9.27 -8.59
N VAL A 62 -0.44 -9.82 -9.77
CA VAL A 62 -1.34 -9.78 -10.93
C VAL A 62 -2.65 -10.50 -10.64
N ARG A 63 -2.60 -11.68 -9.99
CA ARG A 63 -3.81 -12.42 -9.56
C ARG A 63 -4.69 -11.57 -8.65
N MET A 64 -4.11 -11.02 -7.57
CA MET A 64 -4.82 -10.15 -6.62
C MET A 64 -5.44 -8.91 -7.32
N GLN A 65 -4.72 -8.33 -8.28
CA GLN A 65 -5.23 -7.19 -9.05
C GLN A 65 -6.45 -7.56 -9.88
N GLN A 66 -6.41 -8.71 -10.56
CA GLN A 66 -7.52 -9.18 -11.38
C GLN A 66 -8.76 -9.48 -10.53
N GLU A 67 -8.59 -10.16 -9.39
CA GLU A 67 -9.66 -10.42 -8.41
C GLU A 67 -10.29 -9.12 -7.90
N ALA A 68 -9.46 -8.12 -7.56
CA ALA A 68 -9.95 -6.81 -7.12
C ALA A 68 -10.71 -6.05 -8.22
N ILE A 69 -10.35 -6.23 -9.50
CA ILE A 69 -11.09 -5.65 -10.63
C ILE A 69 -12.45 -6.37 -10.80
N GLU A 70 -12.48 -7.69 -10.71
CA GLU A 70 -13.70 -8.50 -10.82
C GLU A 70 -14.69 -8.18 -9.69
N GLN A 71 -14.22 -8.05 -8.45
CA GLN A 71 -15.04 -7.63 -7.31
C GLN A 71 -15.64 -6.24 -7.51
N ARG A 72 -14.83 -5.28 -8.00
CA ARG A 72 -15.32 -3.92 -8.31
C ARG A 72 -16.38 -3.94 -9.42
N LYS A 73 -16.21 -4.79 -10.44
CA LYS A 73 -17.20 -4.98 -11.50
C LYS A 73 -18.50 -5.61 -10.96
N ALA A 74 -18.40 -6.59 -10.07
CA ALA A 74 -19.57 -7.23 -9.46
C ALA A 74 -20.37 -6.28 -8.54
N LEU A 75 -19.70 -5.34 -7.88
CA LEU A 75 -20.34 -4.31 -7.04
C LEU A 75 -20.91 -3.13 -7.84
N ARG A 76 -20.45 -2.92 -9.08
CA ARG A 76 -20.96 -1.86 -9.95
C ARG A 76 -22.42 -2.15 -10.30
N LYS A 77 -23.32 -1.25 -9.92
CA LYS A 77 -24.72 -1.27 -10.36
C LYS A 77 -24.82 -0.66 -11.77
N GLY A 78 -25.62 -1.28 -12.64
CA GLY A 78 -25.75 -0.96 -14.06
C GLY A 78 -25.00 -1.94 -14.97
N LEU A 79 -25.03 -1.69 -16.29
CA LEU A 79 -24.37 -2.52 -17.31
C LEU A 79 -22.90 -2.88 -17.00
N SER A 80 -22.59 -4.16 -17.11
CA SER A 80 -21.25 -4.73 -16.95
C SER A 80 -20.29 -4.32 -18.08
N SER A 81 -20.83 -4.09 -19.28
CA SER A 81 -20.13 -3.71 -20.50
C SER A 81 -21.06 -2.90 -21.39
N ASP A 82 -20.55 -1.83 -22.00
CA ASP A 82 -21.30 -0.98 -22.94
C ASP A 82 -21.82 -1.75 -24.16
N LYS A 83 -21.24 -2.92 -24.45
CA LYS A 83 -21.68 -3.81 -25.54
C LYS A 83 -22.98 -4.54 -25.25
N ASP A 84 -23.36 -4.67 -23.98
CA ASP A 84 -24.59 -5.34 -23.55
C ASP A 84 -25.78 -4.37 -23.54
N TRP A 85 -25.57 -3.14 -24.06
CA TRP A 85 -26.62 -2.14 -24.22
C TRP A 85 -27.62 -2.59 -25.28
N THR A 86 -28.85 -2.87 -24.84
CA THR A 86 -29.98 -3.18 -25.74
C THR A 86 -30.93 -1.99 -25.81
N GLY A 87 -31.51 -1.73 -26.99
CA GLY A 87 -32.37 -0.57 -27.24
C GLY A 87 -33.61 -0.51 -26.34
N ASP A 88 -34.17 -1.67 -25.99
CA ASP A 88 -35.37 -1.78 -25.15
C ASP A 88 -35.08 -1.56 -23.64
N GLY A 89 -33.83 -1.73 -23.20
CA GLY A 89 -33.41 -1.56 -21.80
C GLY A 89 -32.91 -0.15 -21.44
N PHE A 90 -32.83 0.77 -22.42
CA PHE A 90 -32.22 2.11 -22.30
C PHE A 90 -32.74 2.92 -21.11
N VAL A 91 -34.06 2.95 -20.92
CA VAL A 91 -34.71 3.76 -19.86
C VAL A 91 -34.41 3.18 -18.48
N GLN A 92 -34.53 1.86 -18.33
CA GLN A 92 -34.30 1.18 -17.05
C GLN A 92 -32.83 1.24 -16.60
N GLU A 93 -31.89 1.12 -17.53
CA GLU A 93 -30.45 1.21 -17.24
C GLU A 93 -30.01 2.65 -16.92
N SER A 94 -30.55 3.66 -17.63
CA SER A 94 -30.26 5.07 -17.35
C SER A 94 -30.85 5.53 -16.01
N GLU A 95 -32.03 5.06 -15.63
CA GLU A 95 -32.62 5.28 -14.30
C GLU A 95 -31.77 4.65 -13.19
N SER A 96 -31.19 3.47 -13.42
CA SER A 96 -30.32 2.79 -12.44
C SER A 96 -28.99 3.53 -12.18
N MET A 97 -28.54 4.34 -13.14
CA MET A 97 -27.31 5.15 -13.04
C MET A 97 -27.54 6.54 -12.44
N VAL A 98 -28.80 6.99 -12.34
CA VAL A 98 -29.18 8.27 -11.72
C VAL A 98 -29.87 7.98 -10.39
N SER A 99 -29.09 7.62 -9.38
CA SER A 99 -29.56 7.60 -7.99
C SER A 99 -28.44 8.08 -7.06
N ASN A 100 -28.72 9.20 -6.39
CA ASN A 100 -27.90 9.85 -5.35
C ASN A 100 -27.63 8.93 -4.15
#